data_AF-A0A2P7SJU3-F1
#
_entry.id   AF-A0A2P7SJU3-F1
#
_cell.length_a   1.000
_cell.length_b   1.000
_cell.length_c   1.000
_cell.angle_alpha   90.00
_cell.angle_beta   90.00
_cell.angle_gamma   90.00
#
_symmetry.space_group_name_H-M   'P 1'
#
loop_
_entity.id
_entity.type
_entity.pdbx_description
1 polymer ?
#
loop_
_entity_poly.entity_id
_entity_poly.type
_entity_poly.pdbx_seq_one_letter_code
_entity_poly.pdbx_strand_id
1 'polypeptide(L)'
;MDDDFPRNLALLCSYHASIADACRRLGMNRQQFNKYLSGHTRPSRRNMRRMCDFFGVTEAEMLMEPAQLEQIVALRRRPDPVPQIRRPLMYVEALYRRSQSLEKYVGFYYRYFYSFGNKGMITKSLAAIKRIDDQYYWKNIEINRHKDTEKTIGFSKYTGTVLYLADRIHIVEYESLNFTSITQMTLYPSHQHRLFRLMGVQTGGPTRRGRKPGASKVALDYLGKEVDLRKALAGAGLFLPDSKALPADIAGLVANSVPPGAFVLEVDEP
;
A
#
# COMPACT_ATOMS: atom_id res chain seq x y z
N MET A 1 -34.84 -37.20 -24.58
CA MET A 1 -33.91 -36.58 -23.63
C MET A 1 -33.41 -35.33 -24.32
N ASP A 2 -33.95 -34.19 -23.93
CA ASP A 2 -33.48 -32.91 -24.46
C ASP A 2 -32.00 -32.77 -24.14
N ASP A 3 -31.23 -32.37 -25.14
CA ASP A 3 -29.83 -32.07 -24.94
C ASP A 3 -29.71 -30.71 -24.24
N ASP A 4 -29.41 -30.72 -22.95
CA ASP A 4 -29.28 -29.50 -22.14
C ASP A 4 -28.02 -28.69 -22.47
N PHE A 5 -27.08 -29.25 -23.24
CA PHE A 5 -25.81 -28.62 -23.57
C PHE A 5 -25.93 -27.26 -24.27
N PRO A 6 -26.77 -27.06 -25.31
CA PRO A 6 -26.87 -25.76 -25.97
C PRO A 6 -27.44 -24.69 -25.02
N ARG A 7 -28.36 -25.08 -24.14
CA ARG A 7 -28.95 -24.22 -23.12
C ARG A 7 -27.93 -23.85 -22.04
N ASN A 8 -27.17 -24.83 -21.56
CA ASN A 8 -26.07 -24.62 -20.62
C ASN A 8 -24.96 -23.77 -21.22
N LEU A 9 -24.61 -23.99 -22.49
CA LEU A 9 -23.64 -23.19 -23.21
C LEU A 9 -24.12 -21.74 -23.37
N ALA A 10 -25.40 -21.54 -23.68
CA ALA A 10 -26.00 -20.21 -23.77
C ALA A 10 -26.00 -19.50 -22.41
N LEU A 11 -26.37 -20.21 -21.33
CA LEU A 11 -26.29 -19.72 -19.95
C LEU A 11 -24.87 -19.28 -19.61
N LEU A 12 -23.87 -20.13 -19.85
CA LEU A 12 -22.47 -19.81 -19.60
C LEU A 12 -21.99 -18.61 -20.43
N CYS A 13 -22.44 -18.49 -21.68
CA CYS A 13 -22.14 -17.34 -22.55
C CYS A 13 -22.81 -16.04 -22.10
N SER A 14 -24.00 -16.11 -21.48
CA SER A 14 -24.78 -14.94 -21.03
C SER A 14 -24.00 -14.08 -20.02
N TYR A 15 -23.00 -14.67 -19.37
CA TYR A 15 -22.16 -14.00 -18.41
C TYR A 15 -20.94 -13.29 -18.99
N HIS A 16 -20.78 -13.29 -20.31
CA HIS A 16 -19.78 -12.51 -21.03
C HIS A 16 -20.44 -11.32 -21.74
N ALA A 17 -19.64 -10.32 -22.12
CA ALA A 17 -20.16 -9.11 -22.77
C ALA A 17 -20.94 -9.40 -24.08
N SER A 18 -20.59 -10.47 -24.80
CA SER A 18 -21.36 -11.02 -25.92
C SER A 18 -20.85 -12.42 -26.30
N ILE A 19 -21.64 -13.18 -27.09
CA ILE A 19 -21.18 -14.45 -27.69
C ILE A 19 -19.91 -14.24 -28.54
N ALA A 20 -19.82 -13.12 -29.25
CA ALA A 20 -18.64 -12.78 -30.05
C ALA A 20 -17.40 -12.60 -29.17
N ASP A 21 -17.56 -11.99 -27.98
CA ASP A 21 -16.49 -11.85 -27.01
C ASP A 21 -16.04 -13.21 -26.45
N ALA A 22 -16.99 -14.07 -26.08
CA ALA A 22 -16.71 -15.43 -25.62
C ALA A 22 -15.95 -16.22 -26.68
N CYS A 23 -16.37 -16.20 -27.95
CA CYS A 23 -15.68 -16.88 -29.06
C CYS A 23 -14.23 -16.40 -29.24
N ARG A 24 -13.98 -15.09 -29.16
CA ARG A 24 -12.64 -14.51 -29.28
C ARG A 24 -11.72 -15.00 -28.16
N ARG A 25 -12.20 -14.95 -26.91
CA ARG A 25 -11.42 -15.38 -25.74
C ARG A 25 -11.19 -16.89 -25.72
N LEU A 26 -12.18 -17.66 -26.17
CA LEU A 26 -12.07 -19.10 -26.41
C LEU A 26 -11.15 -19.44 -27.59
N GLY A 27 -10.81 -18.48 -28.46
CA GLY A 27 -10.10 -18.72 -29.71
C GLY A 27 -10.80 -19.75 -30.60
N MET A 28 -12.13 -19.69 -30.68
CA MET A 28 -12.97 -20.55 -31.51
C MET A 28 -13.64 -19.78 -32.64
N ASN A 29 -13.84 -20.44 -33.78
CA ASN A 29 -14.55 -19.86 -34.91
C ASN A 29 -16.02 -19.63 -34.55
N ARG A 30 -16.52 -18.41 -34.73
CA ARG A 30 -17.89 -18.00 -34.37
C ARG A 30 -18.98 -18.79 -35.11
N GLN A 31 -18.77 -19.12 -36.38
CA GLN A 31 -19.76 -19.92 -37.14
C GLN A 31 -19.85 -21.33 -36.57
N GLN A 32 -18.72 -21.94 -36.22
CA GLN A 32 -18.68 -23.25 -35.59
C GLN A 32 -19.30 -23.21 -34.18
N PHE A 33 -19.01 -22.17 -33.40
CA PHE A 33 -19.54 -22.00 -32.06
C PHE A 33 -21.07 -21.79 -32.07
N ASN A 34 -21.60 -21.05 -33.03
CA ASN A 34 -23.05 -20.87 -33.19
C ASN A 34 -23.77 -22.20 -33.48
N LYS A 35 -23.12 -23.14 -34.21
CA LYS A 35 -23.68 -24.50 -34.41
C LYS A 35 -23.79 -25.30 -33.11
N TYR A 36 -22.92 -25.03 -32.13
CA TYR A 36 -23.00 -25.63 -30.80
C TYR A 36 -24.13 -25.01 -29.98
N LEU A 37 -24.26 -23.68 -30.01
CA LEU A 37 -25.36 -22.96 -29.33
C LEU A 37 -26.75 -23.31 -29.88
N SER A 38 -26.84 -23.63 -31.17
CA SER A 38 -28.09 -24.06 -31.80
C SER A 38 -28.35 -25.57 -31.69
N GLY A 39 -27.46 -26.33 -31.03
CA GLY A 39 -27.58 -27.79 -30.89
C GLY A 39 -27.40 -28.59 -32.18
N HIS A 40 -27.01 -27.96 -33.29
CA HIS A 40 -26.87 -28.64 -34.59
C HIS A 40 -25.66 -29.58 -34.65
N THR A 41 -24.66 -29.37 -33.80
CA THR A 41 -23.45 -30.19 -33.77
C THR A 41 -22.88 -30.23 -32.36
N ARG A 42 -22.23 -31.34 -31.99
CA ARG A 42 -21.47 -31.43 -30.73
C ARG A 42 -20.03 -30.95 -30.89
N PRO A 43 -19.42 -30.32 -29.87
CA PRO A 43 -17.99 -30.08 -29.89
C PRO A 43 -17.22 -31.39 -29.87
N SER A 44 -16.05 -31.42 -30.50
CA SER A 44 -15.10 -32.51 -30.32
C SER A 44 -14.61 -32.54 -28.87
N ARG A 45 -14.08 -33.67 -28.38
CA ARG A 45 -13.49 -33.77 -27.02
C ARG A 45 -12.48 -32.66 -26.72
N ARG A 46 -11.67 -32.27 -27.71
CA ARG A 46 -10.71 -31.16 -27.58
C ARG A 46 -11.42 -29.81 -27.37
N ASN A 47 -12.46 -29.55 -28.15
CA ASN A 47 -13.23 -28.32 -28.03
C ASN A 47 -14.05 -28.30 -26.73
N MET A 48 -14.62 -29.44 -26.34
CA MET A 48 -15.34 -29.58 -25.07
C MET A 48 -14.44 -29.24 -23.88
N ARG A 49 -13.26 -29.87 -23.78
CA ARG A 49 -12.29 -29.52 -22.72
C ARG A 49 -11.92 -28.05 -22.74
N ARG A 50 -11.64 -27.48 -23.91
CA ARG A 50 -11.32 -26.06 -24.04
C ARG A 50 -12.45 -25.16 -23.55
N MET A 51 -13.70 -25.56 -23.76
CA MET A 51 -14.88 -24.84 -23.26
C MET A 51 -15.02 -25.02 -21.74
N CYS A 52 -14.88 -26.24 -21.23
CA CYS A 52 -14.86 -26.55 -19.80
C CYS A 52 -13.80 -25.72 -19.05
N ASP A 53 -12.55 -25.72 -19.53
CA ASP A 53 -11.43 -24.97 -18.96
C ASP A 53 -11.70 -23.46 -18.96
N PHE A 54 -12.30 -22.95 -20.04
CA PHE A 54 -12.62 -21.53 -20.17
C PHE A 54 -13.75 -21.08 -19.24
N PHE A 55 -14.80 -21.89 -19.10
CA PHE A 55 -15.95 -21.58 -18.27
C PHE A 55 -15.76 -21.97 -16.79
N GLY A 56 -14.70 -22.70 -16.46
CA GLY A 56 -14.43 -23.19 -15.10
C GLY A 56 -15.45 -24.24 -14.63
N VAL A 57 -15.91 -25.08 -15.57
CA VAL A 57 -16.87 -26.16 -15.33
C VAL A 57 -16.33 -27.48 -15.86
N THR A 58 -16.76 -28.60 -15.29
CA THR A 58 -16.44 -29.93 -15.82
C THR A 58 -17.36 -30.29 -16.99
N GLU A 59 -17.01 -31.32 -17.76
CA GLU A 59 -17.87 -31.82 -18.84
C GLU A 59 -19.20 -32.35 -18.28
N ALA A 60 -19.18 -32.99 -17.11
CA ALA A 60 -20.39 -33.44 -16.43
C ALA A 60 -21.32 -32.28 -16.05
N GLU A 61 -20.76 -31.17 -15.56
CA GLU A 61 -21.53 -29.95 -15.25
C GLU A 61 -22.10 -29.30 -16.51
N MET A 62 -21.36 -29.33 -17.61
CA MET A 62 -21.81 -28.75 -18.88
C MET A 62 -22.98 -29.52 -19.50
N LEU A 63 -23.17 -30.78 -19.10
CA LEU A 63 -24.20 -31.69 -19.61
C LEU A 63 -25.34 -31.95 -18.60
N MET A 64 -25.32 -31.29 -17.44
CA MET A 64 -26.35 -31.49 -16.41
C MET A 64 -27.61 -30.66 -16.65
N GLU A 65 -28.62 -30.83 -15.81
CA GLU A 65 -29.84 -30.03 -15.88
C GLU A 65 -29.54 -28.52 -15.72
N PRO A 66 -30.11 -27.63 -16.56
CA PRO A 66 -29.79 -26.20 -16.55
C PRO A 66 -30.00 -25.51 -15.20
N ALA A 67 -31.03 -25.90 -14.46
CA ALA A 67 -31.30 -25.34 -13.13
C ALA A 67 -30.19 -25.68 -12.12
N GLN A 68 -29.62 -26.88 -12.21
CA GLN A 68 -28.51 -27.31 -11.36
C GLN A 68 -27.21 -26.58 -11.73
N LEU A 69 -26.92 -26.44 -13.02
CA LEU A 69 -25.77 -25.67 -13.49
C LEU A 69 -25.88 -24.21 -13.06
N GLU A 70 -27.05 -23.60 -13.19
CA GLU A 70 -27.30 -22.21 -12.76
C GLU A 70 -27.01 -22.02 -11.27
N GLN A 71 -27.44 -22.95 -10.40
CA GLN A 71 -27.13 -22.91 -8.97
C GLN A 71 -25.63 -23.06 -8.69
N ILE A 72 -24.95 -23.99 -9.36
CA ILE A 72 -23.49 -24.20 -9.21
C ILE A 72 -22.74 -22.95 -9.66
N VAL A 73 -23.13 -22.37 -10.81
CA VAL A 73 -22.51 -21.16 -11.34
C VAL A 73 -22.81 -19.95 -10.46
N ALA A 74 -24.02 -19.83 -9.90
CA ALA A 74 -24.37 -18.77 -8.95
C ALA A 74 -23.58 -18.88 -7.63
N LEU A 75 -23.36 -20.08 -7.11
CA LEU A 75 -22.59 -20.32 -5.87
C LEU A 75 -21.08 -20.12 -6.08
N ARG A 76 -20.53 -20.54 -7.23
CA ARG A 76 -19.14 -20.26 -7.63
C ARG A 76 -18.92 -18.77 -7.90
N ARG A 77 -19.97 -18.08 -8.35
CA ARG A 77 -20.05 -16.62 -8.40
C ARG A 77 -20.41 -16.03 -7.05
N ARG A 78 -19.50 -16.13 -6.08
CA ARG A 78 -19.13 -14.86 -5.45
C ARG A 78 -18.66 -13.99 -6.61
N PRO A 79 -19.25 -12.81 -6.86
CA PRO A 79 -18.77 -11.99 -7.95
C PRO A 79 -17.28 -11.83 -7.72
N ASP A 80 -16.45 -12.24 -8.68
CA ASP A 80 -15.15 -11.63 -8.83
C ASP A 80 -15.47 -10.22 -9.28
N PRO A 81 -15.41 -9.18 -8.41
CA PRO A 81 -15.16 -7.88 -8.97
C PRO A 81 -13.83 -8.06 -9.70
N VAL A 82 -13.76 -7.79 -11.00
CA VAL A 82 -12.49 -7.30 -11.54
C VAL A 82 -12.11 -6.18 -10.56
N PRO A 83 -11.08 -6.33 -9.70
CA PRO A 83 -11.01 -5.47 -8.53
C PRO A 83 -10.84 -4.07 -9.08
N GLN A 84 -11.76 -3.16 -8.77
CA GLN A 84 -11.61 -1.73 -9.12
C GLN A 84 -10.24 -1.19 -8.67
N ILE A 85 -9.61 -1.88 -7.71
CA ILE A 85 -8.27 -1.69 -7.17
C ILE A 85 -7.12 -1.99 -8.18
N ARG A 86 -7.31 -2.80 -9.24
CA ARG A 86 -6.19 -3.15 -10.16
C ARG A 86 -5.62 -1.95 -10.93
N ARG A 87 -6.47 -0.99 -11.33
CA ARG A 87 -5.99 0.20 -12.06
C ARG A 87 -5.12 1.11 -11.18
N PRO A 88 -5.54 1.50 -9.96
CA PRO A 88 -4.67 2.19 -9.02
C PRO A 88 -3.37 1.43 -8.72
N LEU A 89 -3.45 0.11 -8.51
CA LEU A 89 -2.27 -0.71 -8.20
C LEU A 89 -1.23 -0.73 -9.31
N MET A 90 -1.64 -0.67 -10.58
CA MET A 90 -0.70 -0.63 -11.70
C MET A 90 0.25 0.58 -11.63
N TYR A 91 -0.23 1.75 -11.18
CA TYR A 91 0.63 2.91 -10.98
C TYR A 91 1.59 2.71 -9.81
N VAL A 92 1.12 2.10 -8.72
CA VAL A 92 1.96 1.77 -7.57
C VAL A 92 3.03 0.73 -7.94
N GLU A 93 2.67 -0.31 -8.68
CA GLU A 93 3.61 -1.31 -9.22
C GLU A 93 4.66 -0.65 -10.13
N ALA A 94 4.27 0.32 -10.97
CA ALA A 94 5.20 1.04 -11.82
C ALA A 94 6.22 1.87 -11.02
N LEU A 95 5.82 2.41 -9.86
CA LEU A 95 6.75 3.08 -8.94
C LEU A 95 7.74 2.08 -8.34
N TYR A 96 7.27 0.94 -7.84
CA TYR A 96 8.14 -0.09 -7.27
C TYR A 96 9.16 -0.62 -8.29
N ARG A 97 8.75 -0.86 -9.54
CA ARG A 97 9.66 -1.32 -10.61
C ARG A 97 10.76 -0.32 -10.95
N ARG A 98 10.53 0.98 -10.72
CA ARG A 98 11.49 2.06 -11.01
C ARG A 98 12.26 2.50 -9.77
N SER A 99 11.86 2.05 -8.58
CA SER A 99 12.53 2.39 -7.34
C SER A 99 13.96 1.86 -7.35
N GLN A 100 14.90 2.72 -7.00
CA GLN A 100 16.28 2.31 -6.77
C GLN A 100 16.41 1.51 -5.47
N SER A 101 17.56 0.84 -5.29
CA SER A 101 17.84 0.08 -4.07
C SER A 101 17.93 1.00 -2.85
N LEU A 102 17.27 0.62 -1.77
CA LEU A 102 17.31 1.28 -0.47
C LEU A 102 18.14 0.50 0.56
N GLU A 103 18.98 -0.46 0.12
CA GLU A 103 19.71 -1.37 1.02
C GLU A 103 20.57 -0.62 2.05
N LYS A 104 21.20 0.49 1.62
CA LYS A 104 21.97 1.39 2.48
C LYS A 104 21.15 1.96 3.65
N TYR A 105 19.85 2.11 3.47
CA TYR A 105 18.93 2.74 4.42
C TYR A 105 18.15 1.71 5.26
N VAL A 106 18.40 0.41 5.11
CA VAL A 106 17.77 -0.61 5.96
C VAL A 106 18.29 -0.49 7.40
N GLY A 107 17.36 -0.46 8.36
CA GLY A 107 17.65 -0.38 9.79
C GLY A 107 16.65 0.45 10.56
N PHE A 108 17.03 0.83 11.78
CA PHE A 108 16.21 1.56 12.74
C PHE A 108 16.54 3.05 12.75
N TYR A 109 15.53 3.86 13.04
CA TYR A 109 15.64 5.31 13.06
C TYR A 109 14.88 5.89 14.24
N TYR A 110 15.43 6.96 14.83
CA TYR A 110 14.58 7.91 15.55
C TYR A 110 14.10 8.99 14.59
N ARG A 111 12.78 9.17 14.51
CA ARG A 111 12.14 10.25 13.76
C ARG A 111 11.80 11.41 14.68
N TYR A 112 12.14 12.62 14.27
CA TYR A 112 11.89 13.86 15.00
C TYR A 112 11.12 14.86 14.15
N PHE A 113 10.11 15.49 14.74
CA PHE A 113 9.37 16.60 14.14
C PHE A 113 8.50 17.32 15.15
N TYR A 114 8.11 18.57 14.86
CA TYR A 114 7.07 19.24 15.64
C TYR A 114 5.70 18.58 15.44
N SER A 115 5.10 18.12 16.54
CA SER A 115 3.85 17.37 16.55
C SER A 115 2.68 18.17 15.97
N PHE A 116 2.00 17.61 14.97
CA PHE A 116 0.78 18.21 14.42
C PHE A 116 -0.39 18.21 15.42
N GLY A 117 -0.43 17.23 16.32
CA GLY A 117 -1.47 17.09 17.34
C GLY A 117 -1.19 17.82 18.66
N ASN A 118 0.09 17.97 19.02
CA ASN A 118 0.52 18.52 20.32
C ASN A 118 1.34 19.80 20.11
N LYS A 119 0.69 20.96 20.18
CA LYS A 119 1.31 22.26 19.86
C LYS A 119 2.60 22.48 20.66
N GLY A 120 3.67 22.85 19.94
CA GLY A 120 4.96 23.23 20.53
C GLY A 120 5.82 22.05 20.98
N MET A 121 5.32 20.82 20.89
CA MET A 121 6.06 19.62 21.29
C MET A 121 6.75 18.99 20.09
N ILE A 122 7.92 18.40 20.30
CA ILE A 122 8.61 17.55 19.35
C ILE A 122 8.21 16.10 19.62
N THR A 123 7.70 15.43 18.59
CA THR A 123 7.52 13.98 18.58
C THR A 123 8.87 13.33 18.31
N LYS A 124 9.27 12.38 19.15
CA LYS A 124 10.35 11.43 18.89
C LYS A 124 9.75 10.03 18.81
N SER A 125 9.79 9.42 17.63
CA SER A 125 9.22 8.10 17.36
C SER A 125 10.27 7.10 16.88
N LEU A 126 10.01 5.81 17.05
CA LEU A 126 10.90 4.75 16.61
C LEU A 126 10.37 4.17 15.30
N ALA A 127 11.20 4.26 14.26
CA ALA A 127 10.90 3.74 12.95
C ALA A 127 11.91 2.70 12.48
N ALA A 128 11.52 1.95 11.46
CA ALA A 128 12.37 0.98 10.78
C ALA A 128 12.06 0.92 9.30
N ILE A 129 13.11 0.87 8.49
CA ILE A 129 13.06 0.45 7.09
C ILE A 129 13.50 -1.00 7.03
N LYS A 130 12.65 -1.86 6.45
CA LYS A 130 12.93 -3.28 6.27
C LYS A 130 12.77 -3.67 4.82
N ARG A 131 13.69 -4.50 4.33
CA ARG A 131 13.52 -5.22 3.08
C ARG A 131 12.71 -6.48 3.34
N ILE A 132 11.67 -6.72 2.53
CA ILE A 132 10.93 -7.97 2.47
C ILE A 132 10.86 -8.31 0.98
N ASP A 133 11.39 -9.48 0.60
CA ASP A 133 11.66 -9.85 -0.78
C ASP A 133 12.50 -8.76 -1.48
N ASP A 134 11.99 -8.18 -2.58
CA ASP A 134 12.66 -7.12 -3.33
C ASP A 134 12.06 -5.72 -3.09
N GLN A 135 11.28 -5.56 -2.02
CA GLN A 135 10.61 -4.30 -1.69
C GLN A 135 10.97 -3.81 -0.29
N TYR A 136 10.86 -2.49 -0.11
CA TYR A 136 11.23 -1.82 1.13
C TYR A 136 9.99 -1.24 1.81
N TYR A 137 9.87 -1.55 3.11
CA TYR A 137 8.70 -1.23 3.91
C TYR A 137 9.10 -0.40 5.11
N TRP A 138 8.18 0.49 5.47
CA TRP A 138 8.30 1.37 6.62
C TRP A 138 7.40 0.87 7.76
N LYS A 139 7.94 0.90 8.98
CA LYS A 139 7.16 0.79 10.21
C LYS A 139 7.56 1.90 11.16
N ASN A 140 6.59 2.50 11.84
CA ASN A 140 6.85 3.53 12.83
C ASN A 140 5.91 3.39 14.03
N ILE A 141 6.42 3.64 15.23
CA ILE A 141 5.66 3.62 16.47
C ILE A 141 5.84 4.96 17.18
N GLU A 142 4.72 5.67 17.35
CA GLU A 142 4.66 6.92 18.10
C GLU A 142 4.07 6.66 19.47
N ILE A 143 4.77 7.08 20.52
CA ILE A 143 4.28 6.99 21.89
C ILE A 143 3.88 8.40 22.33
N ASN A 144 2.59 8.61 22.58
CA ASN A 144 2.07 9.86 23.14
C ASN A 144 2.26 9.84 24.66
N ARG A 145 3.51 9.86 25.10
CA ARG A 145 3.93 10.00 26.49
C ARG A 145 4.59 11.35 26.65
N HIS A 146 4.05 12.19 27.53
CA HIS A 146 4.74 13.40 27.95
C HIS A 146 5.93 12.97 28.81
N LYS A 147 7.15 13.24 28.35
CA LYS A 147 8.35 12.81 29.07
C LYS A 147 8.66 13.66 30.29
N ASP A 148 8.24 14.92 30.27
CA ASP A 148 8.44 15.83 31.40
C ASP A 148 7.41 15.60 32.54
N THR A 149 6.25 15.01 32.25
CA THR A 149 5.18 14.74 33.24
C THR A 149 4.87 13.25 33.44
N GLU A 150 5.62 12.38 32.77
CA GLU A 150 5.45 10.91 32.69
C GLU A 150 4.05 10.38 32.31
N LYS A 151 3.09 11.25 31.99
CA LYS A 151 1.73 10.87 31.62
C LYS A 151 1.71 10.22 30.25
N THR A 152 1.38 8.92 30.20
CA THR A 152 1.16 8.18 28.95
C THR A 152 -0.31 8.24 28.55
N ILE A 153 -0.58 8.79 27.36
CA ILE A 153 -1.93 9.00 26.85
C ILE A 153 -2.29 7.90 25.82
N GLY A 154 -1.31 7.32 25.13
CA GLY A 154 -1.51 6.22 24.18
C GLY A 154 -0.34 6.04 23.23
N PHE A 155 -0.52 5.21 22.21
CA PHE A 155 0.44 5.01 21.12
C PHE A 155 -0.28 4.88 19.78
N SER A 156 0.46 5.10 18.70
CA SER A 156 0.01 4.92 17.32
C SER A 156 1.03 4.09 16.56
N LYS A 157 0.54 3.22 15.67
CA LYS A 157 1.39 2.38 14.82
C LYS A 157 1.14 2.76 13.38
N TYR A 158 2.22 2.87 12.62
CA TYR A 158 2.18 3.24 11.22
C TYR A 158 2.90 2.18 10.41
N THR A 159 2.35 1.87 9.24
CA THR A 159 2.95 0.98 8.26
C THR A 159 2.86 1.65 6.89
N GLY A 160 3.88 1.44 6.08
CA GLY A 160 3.99 2.12 4.80
C GLY A 160 4.99 1.49 3.86
N THR A 161 5.17 2.18 2.74
CA THR A 161 6.15 1.84 1.71
C THR A 161 7.27 2.87 1.67
N VAL A 162 8.44 2.42 1.22
CA VAL A 162 9.59 3.28 0.94
C VAL A 162 9.98 3.12 -0.53
N LEU A 163 10.08 4.22 -1.24
CA LEU A 163 10.47 4.29 -2.65
C LEU A 163 11.67 5.23 -2.79
N TYR A 164 12.59 4.91 -3.69
CA TYR A 164 13.72 5.78 -4.03
C TYR A 164 13.66 6.14 -5.51
N LEU A 165 13.21 7.36 -5.80
CA LEU A 165 12.96 7.85 -7.15
C LEU A 165 13.52 9.25 -7.32
N ALA A 166 14.12 9.54 -8.49
CA ALA A 166 14.66 10.85 -8.84
C ALA A 166 15.51 11.48 -7.71
N ASP A 167 16.42 10.68 -7.15
CA ASP A 167 17.33 11.10 -6.07
C ASP A 167 16.61 11.53 -4.77
N ARG A 168 15.40 11.05 -4.51
CA ARG A 168 14.68 11.31 -3.25
C ARG A 168 14.06 10.04 -2.68
N ILE A 169 14.14 9.90 -1.36
CA ILE A 169 13.50 8.81 -0.63
C ILE A 169 12.09 9.26 -0.24
N HIS A 170 11.09 8.57 -0.76
CA HIS A 170 9.68 8.82 -0.48
C HIS A 170 9.14 7.75 0.45
N ILE A 171 8.50 8.17 1.53
CA ILE A 171 7.80 7.28 2.46
C ILE A 171 6.34 7.69 2.49
N VAL A 172 5.44 6.72 2.28
CA VAL A 172 3.99 6.91 2.46
C VAL A 172 3.52 5.88 3.47
N GLU A 173 2.97 6.36 4.58
CA GLU A 173 2.49 5.53 5.68
C GLU A 173 1.04 5.85 6.03
N TYR A 174 0.34 4.86 6.58
CA TYR A 174 -0.98 5.03 7.20
C TYR A 174 -0.96 4.53 8.64
N GLU A 175 -1.85 5.09 9.47
CA GLU A 175 -2.03 4.63 10.85
C GLU A 175 -2.79 3.29 10.86
N SER A 176 -2.12 2.22 11.31
CA SER A 176 -2.55 0.84 11.05
C SER A 176 -3.61 0.30 12.01
N LEU A 177 -3.90 0.98 13.12
CA LEU A 177 -4.90 0.51 14.08
C LEU A 177 -6.31 1.02 13.73
N ASN A 178 -6.42 2.28 13.30
CA ASN A 178 -7.71 2.93 13.04
C ASN A 178 -7.87 3.40 11.58
N PHE A 179 -6.83 3.36 10.76
CA PHE A 179 -6.88 3.78 9.34
C PHE A 179 -7.36 5.22 9.15
N THR A 180 -6.98 6.09 10.08
CA THR A 180 -7.53 7.45 10.17
C THR A 180 -6.64 8.55 9.62
N SER A 181 -5.38 8.23 9.31
CA SER A 181 -4.42 9.21 8.79
C SER A 181 -3.44 8.58 7.80
N ILE A 182 -3.00 9.39 6.85
CA ILE A 182 -1.89 9.13 5.95
C ILE A 182 -0.85 10.23 6.19
N THR A 183 0.41 9.82 6.21
CA THR A 183 1.55 10.73 6.28
C THR A 183 2.50 10.41 5.13
N GLN A 184 3.05 11.45 4.52
CA GLN A 184 4.05 11.32 3.46
C GLN A 184 5.31 12.06 3.88
N MET A 185 6.48 11.48 3.59
CA MET A 185 7.78 12.10 3.78
C MET A 185 8.57 12.04 2.47
N THR A 186 9.31 13.11 2.18
CA THR A 186 10.29 13.16 1.10
C THR A 186 11.62 13.58 1.72
N LEU A 187 12.63 12.73 1.60
CA LEU A 187 13.92 12.87 2.26
C LEU A 187 15.04 12.94 1.22
N TYR A 188 16.09 13.71 1.55
CA TYR A 188 17.36 13.63 0.84
C TYR A 188 18.02 12.26 1.11
N PRO A 189 18.57 11.60 0.09
CA PRO A 189 19.44 10.46 0.28
C PRO A 189 20.77 10.93 0.89
N SER A 190 21.39 10.12 1.75
CA SER A 190 22.75 10.43 2.21
C SER A 190 23.79 10.00 1.19
N HIS A 191 24.66 10.91 0.76
CA HIS A 191 25.85 10.62 -0.06
C HIS A 191 27.09 10.25 0.76
N GLN A 192 27.04 10.40 2.09
CA GLN A 192 28.14 10.06 2.98
C GLN A 192 28.35 8.54 3.09
N HIS A 193 29.58 8.09 3.32
CA HIS A 193 29.88 6.66 3.48
C HIS A 193 29.14 6.04 4.69
N ARG A 194 29.10 6.77 5.81
CA ARG A 194 28.38 6.37 7.01
C ARG A 194 27.04 7.09 7.08
N LEU A 195 25.96 6.33 7.14
CA LEU A 195 24.62 6.88 7.35
C LEU A 195 24.48 7.37 8.79
N PHE A 196 24.24 8.66 8.97
CA PHE A 196 24.02 9.27 10.27
C PHE A 196 22.60 9.81 10.41
N ARG A 197 22.18 10.68 9.49
CA ARG A 197 20.87 11.32 9.50
C ARG A 197 20.31 11.47 8.09
N LEU A 198 18.99 11.43 7.99
CA LEU A 198 18.26 11.87 6.82
C LEU A 198 17.39 13.07 7.20
N MET A 199 17.28 14.04 6.30
CA MET A 199 16.45 15.23 6.47
C MET A 199 15.46 15.35 5.32
N GLY A 200 14.35 16.02 5.57
CA GLY A 200 13.43 16.40 4.51
C GLY A 200 12.14 17.01 5.03
N VAL A 201 11.11 16.95 4.19
CA VAL A 201 9.78 17.48 4.50
C VAL A 201 8.80 16.32 4.65
N GLN A 202 7.89 16.47 5.60
CA GLN A 202 6.74 15.59 5.73
C GLN A 202 5.45 16.39 5.72
N THR A 203 4.39 15.71 5.30
CA THR A 203 3.02 16.22 5.32
C THR A 203 2.11 15.20 5.93
N GLY A 204 1.17 15.65 6.76
CA GLY A 204 0.17 14.77 7.36
C GLY A 204 -1.02 15.55 7.87
N GLY A 205 -2.08 14.82 8.18
CA GLY A 205 -3.28 15.36 8.82
C GLY A 205 -3.45 14.73 10.20
N PRO A 206 -3.25 15.46 11.32
CA PRO A 206 -3.59 14.92 12.63
C PRO A 206 -5.10 14.67 12.69
N THR A 207 -5.50 13.57 13.31
CA THR A 207 -6.92 13.29 13.56
C THR A 207 -7.48 14.12 14.71
N ARG A 208 -6.58 14.74 15.48
CA ARG A 208 -6.86 15.65 16.60
C ARG A 208 -6.63 17.11 16.19
N ARG A 209 -7.12 18.05 17.00
CA ARG A 209 -6.86 19.50 16.86
C ARG A 209 -7.35 20.12 15.54
N GLY A 210 -8.64 19.91 15.23
CA GLY A 210 -9.31 20.54 14.08
C GLY A 210 -8.96 19.94 12.72
N ARG A 211 -8.19 18.83 12.68
CA ARG A 211 -7.88 18.06 11.47
C ARG A 211 -7.24 18.89 10.34
N LYS A 212 -6.52 19.95 10.71
CA LYS A 212 -5.85 20.81 9.73
C LYS A 212 -4.69 20.06 9.10
N PRO A 213 -4.61 19.95 7.76
CA PRO A 213 -3.42 19.41 7.11
C PRO A 213 -2.21 20.28 7.47
N GLY A 214 -1.06 19.64 7.65
CA GLY A 214 0.18 20.29 8.03
C GLY A 214 1.37 19.75 7.27
N ALA A 215 2.40 20.59 7.19
CA ALA A 215 3.73 20.23 6.73
C ALA A 215 4.74 20.54 7.84
N SER A 216 5.81 19.76 7.91
CA SER A 216 6.95 20.08 8.77
C SER A 216 8.25 19.54 8.21
N LYS A 217 9.37 20.13 8.66
CA LYS A 217 10.68 19.52 8.59
C LYS A 217 10.68 18.22 9.41
N VAL A 218 11.41 17.22 8.95
CA VAL A 218 11.58 15.94 9.64
C VAL A 218 13.04 15.52 9.60
N ALA A 219 13.53 14.98 10.72
CA ALA A 219 14.86 14.40 10.84
C ALA A 219 14.75 12.91 11.22
N LEU A 220 15.56 12.07 10.58
CA LEU A 220 15.70 10.65 10.92
C LEU A 220 17.14 10.34 11.34
N ASP A 221 17.39 10.10 12.62
CA ASP A 221 18.69 9.62 13.11
C ASP A 221 18.79 8.11 12.92
N TYR A 222 19.82 7.66 12.21
CA TYR A 222 20.07 6.23 12.00
C TYR A 222 20.66 5.60 13.27
N LEU A 223 20.04 4.50 13.71
CA LEU A 223 20.40 3.76 14.92
C LEU A 223 21.18 2.47 14.62
N GLY A 224 21.30 2.09 13.34
CA GLY A 224 21.89 0.82 12.92
C GLY A 224 20.84 -0.21 12.50
N LYS A 225 21.32 -1.39 12.09
CA LYS A 225 20.46 -2.51 11.67
C LYS A 225 19.78 -3.22 12.83
N GLU A 226 20.34 -3.10 14.03
CA GLU A 226 19.86 -3.73 15.25
C GLU A 226 19.82 -2.72 16.39
N VAL A 227 18.80 -2.82 17.23
CA VAL A 227 18.63 -2.01 18.43
C VAL A 227 17.97 -2.84 19.53
N ASP A 228 18.22 -2.49 20.79
CA ASP A 228 17.36 -2.91 21.89
C ASP A 228 16.01 -2.18 21.75
N LEU A 229 15.00 -2.89 21.23
CA LEU A 229 13.67 -2.32 20.98
C LEU A 229 13.01 -1.75 22.24
N ARG A 230 13.19 -2.40 23.39
CA ARG A 230 12.57 -1.96 24.65
C ARG A 230 13.19 -0.64 25.08
N LYS A 231 14.52 -0.56 25.09
CA LYS A 231 15.25 0.68 25.40
C LYS A 231 14.94 1.78 24.39
N ALA A 232 14.89 1.44 23.10
CA ALA A 232 14.63 2.38 22.04
C ALA A 232 13.23 3.00 22.15
N LEU A 233 12.19 2.18 22.36
CA LEU A 233 10.82 2.62 22.57
C LEU A 233 10.66 3.38 23.90
N ALA A 234 11.36 2.95 24.97
CA ALA A 234 11.35 3.68 26.22
C ALA A 234 11.90 5.10 26.05
N GLY A 235 12.83 5.33 25.11
CA GLY A 235 13.36 6.65 24.76
C GLY A 235 12.47 7.50 23.83
N ALA A 236 11.37 6.96 23.31
CA ALA A 236 10.42 7.67 22.45
C ALA A 236 9.35 8.42 23.28
N GLY A 237 8.71 9.43 22.69
CA GLY A 237 7.76 10.27 23.41
C GLY A 237 7.50 11.65 22.78
N LEU A 238 6.84 12.50 23.55
CA LEU A 238 6.68 13.93 23.29
C LEU A 238 7.60 14.71 24.21
N PHE A 239 8.32 15.66 23.63
CA PHE A 239 9.36 16.44 24.31
C PHE A 239 9.14 17.94 24.07
N LEU A 240 9.42 18.76 25.08
CA LEU A 240 9.61 20.18 24.86
C LEU A 240 10.89 20.42 24.03
N PRO A 241 10.97 21.51 23.24
CA PRO A 241 12.13 21.79 22.38
C PRO A 241 13.45 21.94 23.14
N ASP A 242 13.41 22.39 24.39
CA ASP A 242 14.56 22.58 25.28
C ASP A 242 14.87 21.36 26.16
N SER A 243 14.16 20.24 25.97
CA SER A 243 14.37 19.03 26.75
C SER A 243 15.76 18.44 26.52
N LYS A 244 16.52 18.26 27.61
CA LYS A 244 17.85 17.62 27.60
C LYS A 244 17.86 16.15 27.14
N ALA A 245 16.69 15.53 27.01
CA ALA A 245 16.53 14.17 26.50
C ALA A 245 16.54 14.09 24.97
N LEU A 246 16.50 15.24 24.28
CA LEU A 246 16.74 15.36 22.84
C LEU A 246 18.21 15.68 22.57
N PRO A 247 18.80 15.21 21.45
CA PRO A 247 20.04 15.78 20.96
C PRO A 247 19.89 17.30 20.75
N ALA A 248 20.92 18.06 21.12
CA ALA A 248 20.85 19.52 21.26
C ALA A 248 20.50 20.26 19.96
N ASP A 249 20.79 19.67 18.81
CA ASP A 249 20.56 20.22 17.48
C ASP A 249 19.15 19.96 16.93
N ILE A 250 18.45 18.93 17.43
CA ILE A 250 17.18 18.47 16.86
C ILE A 250 16.13 19.58 16.80
N ALA A 251 15.96 20.36 17.88
CA ALA A 251 14.94 21.40 17.94
C ALA A 251 15.14 22.46 16.85
N GLY A 252 16.39 22.85 16.57
CA GLY A 252 16.73 23.78 15.49
C GLY A 252 16.52 23.14 14.11
N LEU A 253 16.96 21.89 13.94
CA LEU A 253 16.87 21.18 12.67
C LEU A 253 15.42 20.95 12.19
N VAL A 254 14.51 20.67 13.11
CA VAL A 254 13.10 20.44 12.77
C VAL A 254 12.21 21.69 12.93
N ALA A 255 12.81 22.84 13.22
CA ALA A 255 12.09 24.10 13.33
C ALA A 255 11.48 24.49 11.97
N ASN A 256 10.19 24.82 11.99
CA ASN A 256 9.43 25.16 10.79
C ASN A 256 9.40 26.67 10.62
N SER A 257 10.17 27.18 9.67
CA SER A 257 10.21 28.60 9.31
C SER A 257 10.19 28.76 7.81
N VAL A 258 9.34 29.66 7.32
CA VAL A 258 9.41 30.18 5.96
C VAL A 258 9.94 31.61 6.10
N PRO A 259 11.21 31.88 5.73
CA PRO A 259 11.82 33.20 5.90
C PRO A 259 11.05 34.29 5.15
N PRO A 260 11.16 35.57 5.57
CA PRO A 260 10.61 36.68 4.79
C PRO A 260 11.08 36.64 3.33
N GLY A 261 10.14 36.72 2.39
CA GLY A 261 10.40 36.62 0.95
C GLY A 261 10.39 35.20 0.38
N ALA A 262 10.36 34.16 1.23
CA ALA A 262 10.10 32.79 0.81
C ALA A 262 8.60 32.47 0.87
N PHE A 263 8.15 31.56 0.00
CA PHE A 263 6.73 31.18 -0.11
C PHE A 263 6.51 29.67 0.04
N VAL A 264 7.58 28.89 0.16
CA VAL A 264 7.58 27.43 0.26
C VAL A 264 8.35 27.01 1.50
N LEU A 265 7.87 25.98 2.20
CA LEU A 265 8.63 25.35 3.29
C LEU A 265 9.70 24.45 2.69
N GLU A 266 10.95 24.88 2.80
CA GLU A 266 12.11 24.16 2.28
C GLU A 266 13.00 23.65 3.42
N VAL A 267 13.79 22.63 3.08
CA VAL A 267 14.74 21.98 3.98
C VAL A 267 16.04 21.82 3.24
N ASP A 268 17.12 22.27 3.85
CA ASP A 268 18.47 22.11 3.32
C ASP A 268 18.93 20.65 3.49
N GLU A 269 19.73 20.19 2.53
CA GLU A 269 20.43 18.93 2.66
C GLU A 269 21.50 19.02 3.77
N PRO A 270 21.61 18.00 4.65
CA PRO A 270 22.54 18.01 5.78
C PRO A 270 24.01 17.78 5.39
#